data_AF-A0A552Q8V1-F1
#
_entry.id   AF-A0A552Q8V1-F1
#
_cell.length_a   1.000
_cell.length_b   1.000
_cell.length_c   1.000
_cell.angle_alpha   90.00
_cell.angle_beta   90.00
_cell.angle_gamma   90.00
#
_symmetry.space_group_name_H-M   'P 1'
#
loop_
_entity.id
_entity.type
_entity.pdbx_description
1 polymer ?
#
loop_
_entity_poly.entity_id
_entity_poly.type
_entity_poly.pdbx_seq_one_letter_code
_entity_poly.pdbx_strand_id
1 'polypeptide(L)'
;RNYIEVDRWFPSSKRCSNCGYIVKELPLNVREWDCPDCGTHHDRDINASKNILAAGLAVSVCRATIRPEQSKTVKAGAEPRKGKKQKPKS
;
A
#
# COMPACT_ATOMS: atom_id res chain seq x y z
N ARG A 1 -8.07 -2.18 25.60
CA ARG A 1 -7.14 -2.34 24.46
C ARG A 1 -7.98 -2.81 23.28
N ASN A 2 -7.95 -2.12 22.14
CA ASN A 2 -8.74 -2.49 20.97
C ASN A 2 -7.89 -3.34 20.01
N TYR A 3 -8.44 -4.45 19.54
CA TYR A 3 -7.84 -5.31 18.53
C TYR A 3 -8.58 -5.11 17.21
N ILE A 4 -7.82 -4.94 16.12
CA ILE A 4 -8.35 -4.79 14.78
C ILE A 4 -7.68 -5.84 13.91
N GLU A 5 -8.49 -6.69 13.30
CA GLU A 5 -8.03 -7.71 12.36
C GLU A 5 -7.90 -7.10 10.95
N VAL A 6 -6.78 -7.39 10.29
CA VAL A 6 -6.53 -7.05 8.88
C VAL A 6 -6.64 -8.34 8.07
N ASP A 7 -7.23 -8.26 6.87
CA ASP A 7 -7.43 -9.44 6.02
C ASP A 7 -6.14 -10.20 5.72
N ARG A 8 -6.27 -11.54 5.73
CA ARG A 8 -5.15 -12.47 5.57
C ARG A 8 -4.41 -12.31 4.24
N TRP A 9 -5.10 -11.86 3.19
CA TRP A 9 -4.56 -11.69 1.85
C TRP A 9 -4.22 -10.23 1.53
N PHE A 10 -4.26 -9.35 2.53
CA PHE A 10 -3.82 -7.97 2.37
C PHE A 10 -2.34 -7.94 1.93
N PRO A 11 -2.01 -7.34 0.77
CA PRO A 11 -0.68 -7.42 0.18
C PRO A 11 0.30 -6.44 0.86
N SER A 12 0.46 -6.54 2.18
CA SER A 12 1.23 -5.60 3.01
C SER A 12 2.68 -5.45 2.57
N SER A 13 3.35 -6.54 2.19
CA SER A 13 4.74 -6.52 1.72
C SER A 13 4.89 -6.06 0.27
N LYS A 14 3.89 -6.31 -0.58
CA LYS A 14 3.90 -5.97 -2.01
C LYS A 14 3.37 -4.55 -2.32
N ARG A 15 2.61 -3.96 -1.39
CA ARG A 15 2.07 -2.61 -1.52
C ARG A 15 3.13 -1.60 -1.11
N CYS A 16 3.40 -0.59 -1.93
CA CYS A 16 4.23 0.54 -1.55
C CYS A 16 3.51 1.36 -0.47
N SER A 17 4.13 1.54 0.70
CA SER A 17 3.54 2.35 1.77
C SER A 17 3.49 3.85 1.45
N ASN A 18 4.20 4.30 0.40
CA ASN A 18 4.27 5.71 0.00
C ASN A 18 3.18 6.07 -1.02
N CYS A 19 3.08 5.33 -2.14
CA CYS A 19 2.11 5.63 -3.20
C CYS A 19 0.95 4.62 -3.34
N GLY A 20 1.04 3.46 -2.67
CA GLY A 20 0.02 2.42 -2.73
C GLY A 20 0.11 1.46 -3.93
N TYR A 21 1.12 1.61 -4.80
CA TYR A 21 1.38 0.68 -5.91
C TYR A 21 1.60 -0.75 -5.39
N ILE A 22 0.99 -1.76 -6.01
CA ILE A 22 1.16 -3.16 -5.64
C ILE A 22 2.02 -3.86 -6.70
N VAL A 23 3.21 -4.35 -6.30
CA VAL A 23 4.04 -5.15 -7.20
C VAL A 23 3.37 -6.50 -7.49
N LYS A 24 3.48 -6.98 -8.73
CA LYS A 24 2.89 -8.28 -9.13
C LYS A 24 3.58 -9.43 -8.40
N GLU A 25 4.91 -9.43 -8.45
CA GLU A 25 5.75 -10.45 -7.86
C GLU A 25 6.79 -9.83 -6.94
N LEU A 26 6.97 -10.44 -5.77
CA LEU A 26 8.01 -10.08 -4.80
C LEU A 26 8.51 -11.39 -4.19
N PRO A 27 9.60 -11.96 -4.74
CA PRO A 27 10.17 -13.21 -4.24
C PRO A 27 10.59 -13.11 -2.76
N LEU A 28 10.50 -14.24 -2.02
CA LEU A 28 10.77 -14.26 -0.57
C LEU A 28 12.23 -13.96 -0.21
N ASN A 29 13.17 -14.11 -1.13
CA ASN A 29 14.57 -13.74 -0.94
C ASN A 29 14.82 -12.24 -1.12
N VAL A 30 13.89 -11.50 -1.72
CA VAL A 30 14.00 -10.04 -1.87
C VAL A 30 13.60 -9.38 -0.55
N ARG A 31 14.59 -8.80 0.13
CA ARG A 31 14.43 -8.06 1.39
C ARG A 31 14.25 -6.57 1.16
N GLU A 32 14.90 -6.04 0.13
CA GLU A 32 14.85 -4.63 -0.22
C GLU A 32 14.39 -4.48 -1.67
N TRP A 33 13.56 -3.47 -1.94
CA TRP A 33 13.06 -3.20 -3.30
C TRP A 33 12.71 -1.72 -3.47
N ASP A 34 12.86 -1.23 -4.69
CA ASP A 34 12.44 0.11 -5.06
C ASP A 34 11.05 0.08 -5.71
N CYS A 35 10.18 1.00 -5.30
CA CYS A 35 8.86 1.11 -5.90
C CYS A 35 8.98 1.52 -7.38
N PRO A 36 8.46 0.74 -8.34
CA PRO A 36 8.58 1.06 -9.76
C PRO A 36 7.73 2.28 -10.17
N ASP A 37 6.76 2.67 -9.34
CA ASP A 37 5.87 3.81 -9.59
C ASP A 37 6.43 5.12 -9.03
N CYS A 38 6.83 5.14 -7.75
CA CYS A 38 7.28 6.36 -7.08
C CYS A 38 8.77 6.41 -6.74
N GLY A 39 9.53 5.34 -6.98
CA GLY A 39 10.97 5.26 -6.72
C GLY A 39 11.37 5.19 -5.24
N THR A 40 10.41 5.01 -4.32
CA THR A 40 10.73 4.88 -2.89
C THR A 40 11.41 3.55 -2.61
N HIS A 41 12.54 3.60 -1.93
CA HIS A 41 13.24 2.42 -1.43
C HIS A 41 12.56 1.83 -0.20
N HIS A 42 12.42 0.51 -0.17
CA HIS A 42 11.72 -0.22 0.89
C HIS A 42 12.54 -1.39 1.42
N ASP A 43 12.73 -1.46 2.74
CA ASP A 43 12.83 -2.75 3.43
C ASP A 43 11.43 -3.39 3.50
N ARG A 44 11.36 -4.68 3.18
CA ARG A 44 10.09 -5.40 3.02
C ARG A 44 9.28 -5.46 4.32
N ASP A 45 9.90 -5.68 5.46
CA ASP A 45 9.21 -5.91 6.73
C ASP A 45 8.78 -4.56 7.35
N ILE A 46 9.62 -3.53 7.23
CA ILE A 46 9.28 -2.14 7.58
C ILE A 46 8.15 -1.62 6.71
N ASN A 47 8.18 -1.88 5.40
CA ASN A 47 7.07 -1.50 4.51
C ASN A 47 5.77 -2.23 4.87
N ALA A 48 5.84 -3.53 5.16
CA ALA A 48 4.68 -4.31 5.56
C ALA A 48 4.03 -3.78 6.84
N SER A 49 4.83 -3.48 7.88
CA SER A 49 4.32 -2.91 9.14
C SER A 49 3.63 -1.56 8.94
N LYS A 50 4.20 -0.67 8.10
CA LYS A 50 3.57 0.62 7.74
C LYS A 50 2.20 0.43 7.07
N ASN A 51 2.11 -0.52 6.14
CA ASN A 51 0.85 -0.82 5.46
C ASN A 51 -0.21 -1.43 6.40
N ILE A 52 0.19 -2.33 7.30
CA ILE A 52 -0.72 -2.92 8.31
C ILE A 52 -1.23 -1.84 9.27
N LEU A 53 -0.36 -0.94 9.72
CA LEU A 53 -0.75 0.20 10.55
C LEU A 53 -1.79 1.08 9.84
N ALA A 54 -1.51 1.45 8.58
CA ALA A 54 -2.44 2.26 7.79
C ALA A 54 -3.80 1.57 7.60
N ALA A 55 -3.80 0.27 7.32
CA ALA A 55 -5.02 -0.54 7.20
C ALA A 55 -5.80 -0.57 8.53
N GLY A 56 -5.14 -0.85 9.65
CA GLY A 56 -5.77 -0.88 10.97
C GLY A 56 -6.37 0.47 11.38
N LEU A 57 -5.66 1.58 11.12
CA LEU A 57 -6.14 2.93 11.37
C LEU A 57 -7.38 3.25 10.50
N ALA A 58 -7.39 2.84 9.24
CA ALA A 58 -8.55 3.03 8.36
C ALA A 58 -9.80 2.30 8.89
N VAL A 59 -9.67 1.09 9.42
CA VAL A 59 -10.79 0.37 10.07
C VAL A 59 -11.25 1.11 11.33
N SER A 60 -10.29 1.57 12.16
CA SER A 60 -10.60 2.27 13.40
C SER A 60 -11.40 3.55 13.19
N VAL A 61 -11.08 4.31 12.13
CA VAL A 61 -11.72 5.61 11.85
C VAL A 61 -13.02 5.43 11.09
N CYS A 62 -13.07 4.50 10.12
CA CYS A 62 -14.19 4.41 9.18
C CYS A 62 -15.16 3.27 9.45
N ARG A 63 -14.92 2.38 10.44
CA ARG A 63 -15.63 1.09 10.59
C ARG A 63 -15.70 0.27 9.29
N ALA A 64 -14.75 0.49 8.37
CA ALA A 64 -14.72 -0.16 7.07
C ALA A 64 -14.15 -1.58 7.21
N THR A 65 -14.80 -2.58 6.63
CA THR A 65 -14.26 -3.95 6.55
C THR A 65 -13.27 -4.04 5.39
N ILE A 66 -12.01 -4.37 5.68
CA ILE A 66 -10.98 -4.56 4.65
C ILE A 66 -11.05 -6.01 4.16
N ARG A 67 -12.14 -6.42 3.49
CA ARG A 67 -12.14 -7.66 2.71
C ARG A 67 -11.78 -7.30 1.26
N PRO A 68 -10.75 -7.90 0.64
CA PRO A 68 -10.49 -7.69 -0.77
C PRO A 68 -11.59 -8.40 -1.55
N GLU A 69 -12.59 -7.65 -1.98
CA GLU A 69 -13.62 -8.18 -2.86
C GLU A 69 -13.01 -8.44 -4.25
N GLN A 70 -12.79 -9.72 -4.58
CA GLN A 70 -12.56 -10.15 -5.95
C GLN A 70 -13.91 -10.21 -6.69
N SER A 71 -14.44 -9.06 -7.12
CA SER A 71 -15.50 -9.03 -8.15
C SER A 71 -15.51 -7.74 -8.98
N LYS A 72 -15.19 -7.92 -10.27
CA LYS A 72 -15.82 -7.33 -11.47
C LYS A 72 -16.29 -5.86 -11.38
N THR A 73 -15.54 -5.00 -12.08
CA THR A 73 -16.02 -3.79 -12.79
C THR A 73 -17.09 -2.93 -12.11
N VAL A 74 -16.66 -1.88 -11.41
CA VAL A 74 -17.39 -0.61 -11.39
C VAL A 74 -16.39 0.52 -11.65
N LYS A 75 -16.60 1.27 -12.72
CA LYS A 75 -15.86 2.50 -13.01
C LYS A 75 -16.24 3.54 -11.94
N ALA A 76 -15.34 3.78 -10.99
CA ALA A 76 -15.32 5.04 -10.25
C ALA A 76 -14.12 5.84 -10.78
N GLY A 77 -14.40 6.86 -11.58
CA GLY A 77 -13.39 7.82 -12.00
C GLY A 77 -12.88 8.58 -10.79
N ALA A 78 -11.61 8.38 -10.46
CA ALA A 78 -10.85 9.30 -9.62
C ALA A 78 -9.71 9.84 -10.48
N GLU A 79 -9.76 11.13 -10.79
CA GLU A 79 -8.68 11.83 -11.47
C GLU A 79 -7.35 11.64 -10.72
N PRO A 80 -6.22 11.45 -11.42
CA PRO A 80 -4.92 11.40 -10.78
C PRO A 80 -4.54 12.82 -10.35
N ARG A 81 -4.42 13.05 -9.04
CA ARG A 81 -3.74 14.26 -8.54
C ARG A 81 -2.28 14.21 -9.00
N LYS A 82 -1.95 15.00 -10.02
CA LYS A 82 -0.57 15.27 -10.45
C LYS A 82 0.25 15.81 -9.28
N GLY A 83 1.03 14.94 -8.64
CA GLY A 83 2.11 15.35 -7.76
C GLY A 83 3.16 16.11 -8.57
N LYS A 84 3.35 17.39 -8.27
CA LYS A 84 4.40 18.22 -8.86
C LYS A 84 5.76 17.65 -8.45
N LYS A 85 6.47 17.02 -9.39
CA LYS A 85 7.91 16.71 -9.25
C LYS A 85 8.66 18.02 -9.07
N GLN A 86 9.13 18.30 -7.86
CA GLN A 86 10.08 19.37 -7.61
C GLN A 86 11.45 18.92 -8.13
N LYS A 87 12.00 19.66 -9.09
CA LYS A 87 13.36 19.42 -9.61
C LYS A 87 14.38 19.84 -8.56
N PRO A 88 15.47 19.07 -8.36
CA PRO A 88 16.60 19.54 -7.56
C PRO A 88 17.25 20.74 -8.25
N LYS A 89 17.55 21.79 -7.47
CA LYS A 89 18.32 22.95 -7.93
C LYS A 89 19.79 22.56 -8.04
N SER A 90 20.41 22.98 -9.15
CA SER A 90 21.86 22.94 -9.36
C SER A 90 22.61 23.83 -8.38
#